data_AF-A0A7C4FUT6-F1
#
_entry.id   AF-A0A7C4FUT6-F1
#
_cell.length_a   1.000
_cell.length_b   1.000
_cell.length_c   1.000
_cell.angle_alpha   90.00
_cell.angle_beta   90.00
_cell.angle_gamma   90.00
#
_symmetry.space_group_name_H-M   'P 1'
#
loop_
_entity.id
_entity.type
_entity.pdbx_description
1 polymer ?
#
loop_
_entity_poly.entity_id
_entity_poly.type
_entity_poly.pdbx_seq_one_letter_code
_entity_poly.pdbx_strand_id
1 'polypeptide(L)' 'MQPIKFNKKLFWDYEISEDDLKKEDFLIFYISKVLNNGTLKDVLEIPIELIEKYIDRLNLSSRVRKFWEWYLRMR' A
#
# COMPACT_ATOMS: atom_id res chain seq x y z
N MET A 1 8.93 9.79 9.20
CA MET A 1 8.06 8.73 8.64
C MET A 1 8.46 7.43 9.32
N GLN A 2 7.52 6.68 9.92
CA GLN A 2 7.87 5.37 10.49
C GLN A 2 8.20 4.39 9.35
N PRO A 3 9.22 3.52 9.51
CA PRO A 3 9.55 2.54 8.49
C PRO A 3 8.43 1.51 8.40
N ILE A 4 7.75 1.46 7.26
CA ILE A 4 6.76 0.43 6.98
C ILE A 4 7.50 -0.91 6.89
N LYS A 5 7.01 -1.92 7.61
CA LYS A 5 7.59 -3.25 7.54
C LYS A 5 7.26 -3.87 6.18
N PHE A 6 8.29 -4.16 5.40
CA PHE A 6 8.12 -4.71 4.06
C PHE A 6 7.80 -6.22 4.11
N ASN A 7 6.60 -6.61 3.69
CA ASN A 7 6.24 -8.01 3.55
C ASN A 7 6.68 -8.58 2.19
N LYS A 8 7.86 -9.21 2.18
CA LYS A 8 8.45 -9.86 0.99
C LYS A 8 7.54 -10.90 0.31
N LYS A 9 6.61 -11.53 1.05
CA LYS A 9 5.73 -12.57 0.48
C LYS A 9 4.78 -12.04 -0.58
N LEU A 10 4.46 -10.74 -0.54
CA LEU A 10 3.62 -10.09 -1.56
C LEU A 10 4.35 -9.84 -2.89
N PHE A 11 5.66 -10.06 -2.92
CA PHE A 11 6.55 -9.74 -4.03
C PHE A 11 7.48 -10.91 -4.35
N TRP A 12 7.01 -12.15 -4.17
CA TRP A 12 7.81 -13.35 -4.39
C TRP A 12 8.31 -13.47 -5.85
N ASP A 13 7.68 -12.76 -6.79
CA ASP A 13 7.97 -12.70 -8.21
C ASP A 13 8.79 -11.46 -8.65
N TYR A 14 9.23 -10.60 -7.72
CA TYR A 14 10.00 -9.38 -8.03
C TYR A 14 11.42 -9.42 -7.46
N GLU A 15 12.38 -9.01 -8.28
CA GLU A 15 13.72 -8.63 -7.80
C GLU A 15 13.68 -7.18 -7.31
N ILE A 16 13.65 -7.00 -5.99
CA ILE A 16 13.56 -5.68 -5.34
C ILE A 16 14.89 -5.36 -4.69
N SER A 17 15.56 -4.30 -5.15
CA SER A 17 16.80 -3.83 -4.54
C SER A 17 16.53 -2.94 -3.32
N GLU A 18 17.55 -2.75 -2.46
CA GLU A 18 17.44 -1.83 -1.32
C GLU A 18 17.22 -0.37 -1.75
N ASP A 19 17.70 0.01 -2.94
CA ASP A 19 17.48 1.35 -3.49
C ASP A 19 16.06 1.54 -4.01
N ASP A 20 15.39 0.47 -4.47
CA ASP A 20 13.98 0.54 -4.84
C ASP A 20 13.10 0.80 -3.62
N LEU A 21 13.44 0.24 -2.46
CA LEU A 21 12.72 0.48 -1.20
C LEU A 21 12.68 1.97 -0.78
N LYS A 22 13.62 2.79 -1.29
CA LYS A 22 13.70 4.23 -0.99
C LYS A 22 12.88 5.08 -1.97
N LYS A 23 12.41 4.51 -3.08
CA LYS A 23 11.68 5.24 -4.12
C LYS A 23 10.21 5.38 -3.74
N GLU A 24 9.67 6.57 -3.96
CA GLU A 24 8.25 6.85 -3.72
C GLU A 24 7.33 5.97 -4.58
N ASP A 25 7.72 5.70 -5.83
CA ASP A 25 6.94 4.83 -6.72
C ASP A 25 6.86 3.39 -6.20
N PHE A 26 7.94 2.90 -5.57
CA PHE A 26 7.92 1.61 -4.92
C PHE A 26 6.97 1.60 -3.72
N LEU A 27 6.95 2.67 -2.93
CA LEU A 27 6.02 2.81 -1.81
C LEU A 27 4.56 2.75 -2.29
N ILE A 28 4.23 3.45 -3.37
CA ILE A 28 2.89 3.45 -3.97
C ILE A 28 2.53 2.05 -4.51
N PHE A 29 3.47 1.41 -5.18
CA PHE A 29 3.31 0.04 -5.65
C PHE A 29 3.10 -0.94 -4.49
N TYR A 30 3.87 -0.79 -3.40
CA TYR A 30 3.77 -1.59 -2.19
C TYR A 30 2.39 -1.48 -1.55
N ILE A 31 1.95 -0.25 -1.28
CA ILE A 31 0.63 0.02 -0.70
C ILE A 31 -0.46 -0.54 -1.61
N SER A 32 -0.36 -0.34 -2.93
CA SER A 32 -1.34 -0.88 -3.89
C SER A 32 -1.47 -2.41 -3.81
N LYS A 33 -0.36 -3.13 -3.67
CA LYS A 33 -0.37 -4.60 -3.53
C LYS A 33 -0.93 -5.04 -2.18
N VAL A 34 -0.55 -4.38 -1.09
CA VAL A 34 -1.06 -4.67 0.26
C VAL A 34 -2.56 -4.46 0.33
N LEU A 35 -3.08 -3.35 -0.18
CA LEU A 35 -4.50 -3.05 -0.10
C LEU A 35 -5.37 -3.97 -0.97
N ASN A 36 -4.84 -4.48 -2.08
CA ASN A 36 -5.57 -5.44 -2.93
C ASN A 36 -5.48 -6.89 -2.44
N ASN A 37 -4.29 -7.32 -2.01
CA ASN A 37 -3.96 -8.74 -1.86
C ASN A 37 -3.34 -9.10 -0.51
N GLY A 38 -3.09 -8.12 0.35
CA GLY A 38 -2.54 -8.32 1.68
C GLY A 38 -3.54 -8.93 2.65
N THR A 39 -3.03 -9.41 3.77
CA THR A 39 -3.86 -9.81 4.92
C THR A 39 -4.32 -8.58 5.70
N LEU A 40 -5.32 -8.73 6.56
CA LEU A 40 -5.74 -7.67 7.48
C LEU A 40 -4.56 -7.11 8.28
N LYS A 41 -3.63 -7.97 8.70
CA LYS A 41 -2.44 -7.55 9.43
C LYS A 41 -1.53 -6.66 8.59
N ASP A 42 -1.30 -7.02 7.33
CA ASP A 42 -0.47 -6.21 6.42
C ASP A 42 -1.10 -4.83 6.20
N VAL A 43 -2.42 -4.77 6.05
CA VAL A 43 -3.17 -3.51 5.89
C VAL A 43 -3.03 -2.63 7.13
N LEU A 44 -3.14 -3.20 8.33
CA LEU A 44 -2.99 -2.46 9.60
C LEU A 44 -1.57 -1.94 9.84
N GLU A 45 -0.55 -2.50 9.17
CA GLU A 45 0.82 -2.00 9.22
C GLU A 45 1.04 -0.78 8.31
N ILE A 46 0.08 -0.43 7.44
CA ILE A 46 0.13 0.79 6.62
C ILE A 46 -0.49 1.95 7.38
N PRO A 47 0.26 3.03 7.67
CA PRO A 47 -0.31 4.26 8.21
C PRO A 47 -1.42 4.81 7.31
N ILE A 48 -2.57 5.11 7.92
CA ILE A 48 -3.75 5.59 7.19
C ILE A 48 -3.45 6.90 6.44
N GLU A 49 -2.58 7.75 6.98
CA GLU A 49 -2.14 9.01 6.36
C GLU A 49 -1.43 8.78 5.02
N LEU A 50 -0.75 7.63 4.85
CA LEU A 50 -0.12 7.28 3.57
C LEU A 50 -1.14 6.77 2.56
N ILE A 51 -2.17 6.05 3.02
CA ILE A 51 -3.28 5.64 2.15
C ILE A 51 -4.00 6.88 1.64
N GLU A 52 -4.33 7.82 2.53
CA GLU A 52 -4.97 9.09 2.20
C GLU A 52 -4.12 9.93 1.24
N LYS A 53 -2.81 10.10 1.54
CA LYS A 53 -1.89 10.85 0.70
C LYS A 53 -1.78 10.30 -0.73
N TYR A 54 -1.82 8.98 -0.89
CA TYR A 54 -1.56 8.34 -2.18
C TYR A 54 -2.79 7.76 -2.87
N ILE A 55 -4.00 7.88 -2.31
CA ILE A 55 -5.21 7.18 -2.79
C ILE A 55 -5.46 7.34 -4.31
N ASP A 56 -5.18 8.52 -4.86
CA ASP A 56 -5.35 8.82 -6.28
C ASP A 56 -4.28 8.18 -7.18
N ARG A 57 -3.11 7.85 -6.62
CA ARG A 57 -1.99 7.20 -7.31
C ARG A 57 -1.96 5.68 -7.11
N LEU A 58 -2.72 5.14 -6.16
CA LEU A 58 -2.74 3.70 -5.89
C LEU A 58 -3.42 2.93 -7.03
N ASN A 59 -2.78 1.85 -7.49
CA ASN A 59 -3.36 0.93 -8.45
C ASN A 59 -4.26 -0.08 -7.72
N LEU A 60 -5.50 0.33 -7.44
CA LEU A 60 -6.48 -0.45 -6.70
C LEU A 60 -7.55 -1.02 -7.62
N SER A 61 -7.98 -2.25 -7.34
CA SER A 61 -9.21 -2.79 -7.95
C SER A 61 -10.41 -1.90 -7.59
N SER A 62 -11.40 -1.84 -8.48
CA SER A 62 -12.54 -0.93 -8.33
C SER A 62 -13.28 -1.08 -6.99
N ARG A 63 -13.41 -2.31 -6.49
CA ARG A 63 -14.04 -2.62 -5.20
C ARG A 63 -13.20 -2.08 -4.04
N VAL A 64 -11.90 -2.31 -4.05
CA VAL A 64 -10.97 -1.88 -2.99
C VAL A 64 -10.88 -0.36 -2.97
N ARG A 65 -10.77 0.29 -4.14
CA ARG A 65 -10.78 1.74 -4.28
C ARG A 65 -12.02 2.37 -3.64
N LYS A 66 -13.21 1.89 -4.01
CA LYS A 66 -14.48 2.40 -3.46
C LYS A 66 -14.56 2.26 -1.94
N PHE A 67 -14.08 1.15 -1.40
CA PHE A 67 -14.03 0.95 0.05
C PHE A 67 -13.16 2.00 0.73
N TRP A 68 -11.93 2.21 0.25
CA TRP A 68 -11.00 3.17 0.86
C TRP A 68 -11.46 4.62 0.71
N GLU A 69 -11.96 5.00 -0.46
CA GLU A 69 -12.52 6.34 -0.68
C GLU A 69 -13.73 6.62 0.22
N TRP A 70 -14.61 5.63 0.42
CA TRP A 70 -15.71 5.74 1.38
C TRP A 70 -15.20 5.85 2.82
N TYR A 71 -14.27 4.97 3.21
CA TYR A 71 -13.73 4.93 4.57
C TYR A 71 -13.05 6.24 4.96
N LEU A 72 -12.22 6.79 4.06
CA LEU A 72 -11.53 8.06 4.26
C LEU A 72 -12.47 9.26 4.38
N ARG A 73 -13.65 9.22 3.73
CA ARG A 73 -14.66 10.28 3.84
C ARG A 73 -15.47 10.24 5.15
N MET A 74 -15.56 9.08 5.78
CA MET A 74 -16.39 8.84 6.97
C MET A 74 -15.59 8.91 8.28
N ARG A 75 -14.27 9.01 8.20
CA ARG A 75 -13.34 9.17 9.33
C ARG A 75 -13.32 10.63 9.78
#